data_AF-W7TMJ6-F1
#
_entry.id   AF-W7TMJ6-F1
#
_cell.length_a   1.000
_cell.length_b   1.000
_cell.length_c   1.000
_cell.angle_alpha   90.00
_cell.angle_beta   90.00
_cell.angle_gamma   90.00
#
_symmetry.space_group_name_H-M   'P 1'
#
loop_
_entity.id
_entity.type
_entity.pdbx_description
1 polymer ?
#
loop_
_entity_poly.entity_id
_entity_poly.type
_entity_poly.pdbx_seq_one_letter_code
_entity_poly.pdbx_strand_id
1 'polypeptide(L)'
;MPFVYTSLLLSGSRDQIPPAWPFTLASFALGFFALGPYLALRRYRPFPDTAHASPWLTRVMESKLPALLAFLASLYLAWLIVDGLVSAGGREAYLSLFYSQTLPHVSSLDLGLLSLFVVDPLREDMVRRQWYSPGRLLAFVALPVVGPCLYLLLRPTLKGEAGAEG
;
A
#
# COMPACT_ATOMS: atom_id res chain seq x y z
N MET A 1 -3.50 -4.08 -2.40
CA MET A 1 -3.18 -3.24 -1.22
C MET A 1 -2.10 -3.79 -0.31
N PRO A 2 -2.09 -5.08 0.11
CA PRO A 2 -1.06 -5.62 1.01
C PRO A 2 0.39 -5.33 0.59
N PHE A 3 0.68 -5.46 -0.72
CA PHE A 3 1.97 -5.09 -1.30
C PHE A 3 2.33 -3.61 -1.05
N VAL A 4 1.38 -2.70 -1.24
CA VAL A 4 1.60 -1.26 -1.01
C VAL A 4 1.97 -1.00 0.44
N TYR A 5 1.21 -1.56 1.39
CA TYR A 5 1.50 -1.44 2.81
C TYR A 5 2.87 -2.04 3.16
N THR A 6 3.21 -3.17 2.57
CA THR A 6 4.52 -3.80 2.73
C THR A 6 5.64 -2.85 2.30
N SER A 7 5.53 -2.24 1.11
CA SER A 7 6.54 -1.31 0.60
C SER A 7 6.64 0.00 1.40
N LEU A 8 5.51 0.53 1.89
CA LEU A 8 5.49 1.75 2.68
C LEU A 8 6.04 1.52 4.09
N LEU A 9 5.55 0.49 4.78
CA LEU A 9 5.85 0.27 6.19
C LEU A 9 7.24 -0.31 6.42
N LEU A 10 7.68 -1.27 5.58
CA LEU A 10 8.98 -1.92 5.79
C LEU A 10 10.18 -1.00 5.57
N SER A 11 10.03 0.01 4.71
CA SER A 11 11.07 1.02 4.46
C SER A 11 11.45 1.80 5.74
N GLY A 12 10.62 1.72 6.78
CA GLY A 12 10.69 2.58 7.94
C GLY A 12 10.48 1.95 9.31
N SER A 13 10.36 0.62 9.39
CA SER A 13 9.84 -0.07 10.57
C SER A 13 10.85 -0.88 11.38
N ARG A 14 12.18 -0.84 11.13
CA ARG A 14 13.08 -1.79 11.81
C ARG A 14 13.16 -1.58 13.33
N ASP A 15 13.17 -0.34 13.82
CA ASP A 15 13.17 -0.06 15.26
C ASP A 15 11.75 0.19 15.82
N GLN A 16 10.72 -0.13 15.03
CA GLN A 16 9.34 0.06 15.43
C GLN A 16 8.90 -1.11 16.29
N ILE A 17 8.30 -0.79 17.43
CA ILE A 17 7.70 -1.77 18.32
C ILE A 17 6.19 -1.49 18.28
N PRO A 18 5.36 -2.42 17.76
CA PRO A 18 5.72 -3.75 17.23
C PRO A 18 6.34 -3.70 15.81
N PRO A 19 7.11 -4.72 15.39
CA PRO A 19 7.71 -4.77 14.05
C PRO A 19 6.63 -4.91 12.97
N ALA A 20 6.79 -4.25 11.82
CA ALA A 20 5.76 -4.24 10.77
C ALA A 20 5.65 -5.56 10.00
N TRP A 21 6.77 -6.25 9.79
CA TRP A 21 6.84 -7.37 8.85
C TRP A 21 5.84 -8.52 9.10
N PRO A 22 5.51 -8.92 10.35
CA PRO A 22 4.53 -9.98 10.58
C PRO A 22 3.13 -9.54 10.15
N PHE A 23 2.77 -8.28 10.43
CA PHE A 23 1.45 -7.73 10.10
C PHE A 23 1.29 -7.48 8.61
N THR A 24 2.34 -6.96 7.95
CA THR A 24 2.32 -6.78 6.50
C THR A 24 2.25 -8.13 5.77
N LEU A 25 2.96 -9.15 6.24
CA LEU A 25 2.87 -10.49 5.66
C LEU A 25 1.50 -11.14 5.90
N ALA A 26 0.99 -11.08 7.13
CA ALA A 26 -0.33 -11.61 7.47
C ALA A 26 -1.46 -10.92 6.69
N SER A 27 -1.28 -9.66 6.29
CA SER A 27 -2.27 -8.92 5.50
C SER A 27 -2.53 -9.47 4.10
N PHE A 28 -1.64 -10.31 3.55
CA PHE A 28 -1.91 -11.00 2.29
C PHE A 28 -3.03 -12.04 2.41
N ALA A 29 -3.26 -12.58 3.62
CA ALA A 29 -4.33 -13.53 3.90
C ALA A 29 -5.51 -12.88 4.64
N LEU A 30 -5.23 -11.98 5.59
CA LEU A 30 -6.22 -11.41 6.51
C LEU A 30 -6.58 -9.95 6.20
N GLY A 31 -5.90 -9.31 5.25
CA GLY A 31 -6.15 -7.92 4.89
C GLY A 31 -5.94 -6.92 6.03
N PHE A 32 -6.86 -5.97 6.15
CA PHE A 32 -6.97 -4.98 7.21
C PHE A 32 -7.10 -5.61 8.60
N PHE A 33 -7.65 -6.82 8.77
CA PHE A 33 -7.70 -7.43 10.10
C PHE A 33 -6.30 -7.69 10.68
N ALA A 34 -5.29 -7.93 9.84
CA ALA A 34 -3.90 -7.99 10.28
C ALA A 34 -3.28 -6.60 10.40
N LEU A 35 -3.53 -5.69 9.44
CA LEU A 35 -2.86 -4.38 9.43
C LEU A 35 -3.43 -3.37 10.42
N GLY A 36 -4.74 -3.39 10.68
CA GLY A 36 -5.44 -2.42 11.53
C GLY A 36 -4.84 -2.31 12.94
N PRO A 37 -4.66 -3.42 13.68
CA PRO A 37 -4.01 -3.38 15.00
C PRO A 37 -2.60 -2.80 14.95
N TYR A 38 -1.82 -3.14 13.92
CA TYR A 38 -0.49 -2.58 13.74
C TYR A 38 -0.53 -1.09 13.45
N LEU A 39 -1.41 -0.62 12.56
CA LEU A 39 -1.58 0.81 12.26
C LEU A 39 -1.99 1.62 13.49
N ALA A 40 -2.77 1.04 14.40
CA ALA A 40 -3.15 1.68 15.65
C ALA A 40 -2.01 1.76 16.68
N LEU A 41 -1.13 0.75 16.72
CA LEU A 41 -0.05 0.65 17.71
C LEU A 41 1.27 1.28 17.25
N ARG A 42 1.48 1.39 15.94
CA ARG A 42 2.71 1.89 15.36
C ARG A 42 2.92 3.36 15.70
N ARG A 43 4.17 3.77 15.91
CA ARG A 43 4.54 5.18 16.11
C ARG A 43 4.89 5.84 14.79
N TYR A 44 4.43 7.08 14.57
CA TYR A 44 4.84 7.91 13.44
C TYR A 44 6.34 8.23 13.52
N ARG A 45 7.11 7.94 12.47
CA ARG A 45 8.57 8.10 12.42
C ARG A 45 9.05 8.63 11.06
N PRO A 46 9.02 9.94 10.82
CA PRO A 46 9.41 10.51 9.53
C PRO A 46 10.93 10.48 9.24
N PHE A 47 11.76 10.20 10.24
CA PHE A 47 13.22 10.13 10.14
C PHE A 47 13.72 8.85 10.82
N PRO A 48 13.72 7.70 10.11
CA PRO A 48 14.23 6.45 10.67
C PRO A 48 15.75 6.49 10.81
N ASP A 49 16.27 5.82 11.84
CA ASP A 49 17.69 5.46 11.88
C ASP A 49 17.93 4.35 10.84
N THR A 50 18.73 4.63 9.81
CA THR A 50 18.91 3.75 8.64
C THR A 50 20.05 2.74 8.81
N ALA A 51 20.76 2.77 9.94
CA ALA A 51 21.93 1.91 10.20
C ALA A 51 21.61 0.40 10.15
N HIS A 52 20.34 0.07 10.34
CA HIS A 52 19.86 -1.29 10.41
C HIS A 52 18.56 -1.34 9.57
N ALA A 53 18.55 -1.81 8.32
CA ALA A 53 17.36 -2.36 7.63
C ALA A 53 17.67 -3.79 7.15
N SER A 54 16.72 -4.74 7.10
CA SER A 54 17.00 -6.06 6.47
C SER A 54 17.29 -5.79 5.00
N PRO A 55 18.55 -5.89 4.56
CA PRO A 55 18.97 -5.21 3.33
C PRO A 55 18.33 -5.82 2.09
N TRP A 56 17.83 -7.05 2.15
CA TRP A 56 17.23 -7.73 1.01
C TRP A 56 15.78 -7.29 0.77
N LEU A 57 14.93 -7.31 1.80
CA LEU A 57 13.49 -7.08 1.64
C LEU A 57 13.20 -5.60 1.36
N THR A 58 13.92 -4.70 2.03
CA THR A 58 13.82 -3.27 1.73
C THR A 58 14.29 -2.97 0.32
N ARG A 59 15.40 -3.57 -0.14
CA ARG A 59 15.89 -3.40 -1.51
C ARG A 59 14.90 -3.88 -2.56
N VAL A 60 14.23 -5.02 -2.34
CA VAL A 60 13.17 -5.49 -3.26
C VAL A 60 11.99 -4.51 -3.27
N MET A 61 11.57 -3.99 -2.12
CA MET A 61 10.48 -3.01 -2.04
C MET A 61 10.84 -1.61 -2.59
N GLU A 62 12.11 -1.23 -2.57
CA GLU A 62 12.60 0.01 -3.20
C GLU A 62 12.81 -0.13 -4.72
N SER A 63 12.94 -1.36 -5.23
CA SER A 63 13.10 -1.59 -6.66
C SER A 63 11.83 -1.21 -7.46
N LYS A 64 12.04 -0.67 -8.67
CA LYS A 64 10.96 -0.18 -9.53
C LYS A 64 10.16 -1.29 -10.21
N LEU A 65 10.74 -2.47 -10.39
CA LEU A 65 10.10 -3.57 -11.12
C LEU A 65 8.85 -4.11 -10.39
N PRO A 66 8.90 -4.47 -9.09
CA PRO A 66 7.69 -4.86 -8.34
C PRO A 66 6.64 -3.75 -8.30
N ALA A 67 7.07 -2.48 -8.19
CA ALA A 67 6.16 -1.34 -8.22
C ALA A 67 5.44 -1.21 -9.58
N LEU A 68 6.18 -1.39 -10.69
CA LEU A 68 5.61 -1.39 -12.04
C LEU A 68 4.61 -2.55 -12.22
N LEU A 69 4.97 -3.76 -11.81
CA LEU A 69 4.08 -4.93 -11.89
C LEU A 69 2.81 -4.71 -11.05
N ALA A 70 2.94 -4.18 -9.83
CA ALA A 70 1.80 -3.85 -8.98
C ALA A 70 0.92 -2.74 -9.58
N PHE A 71 1.51 -1.76 -10.25
CA PHE A 71 0.77 -0.72 -10.96
C PHE A 71 0.01 -1.28 -12.16
N LEU A 72 0.65 -2.07 -13.02
CA LEU A 72 -0.01 -2.72 -14.16
C LEU A 72 -1.14 -3.65 -13.72
N ALA A 73 -0.92 -4.45 -12.67
CA ALA A 73 -1.95 -5.30 -12.08
C ALA A 73 -3.12 -4.47 -11.52
N SER A 74 -2.84 -3.31 -10.90
CA SER A 74 -3.90 -2.42 -10.41
C SER A 74 -4.74 -1.81 -11.53
N LEU A 75 -4.12 -1.46 -12.66
CA LEU A 75 -4.83 -0.96 -13.84
C LEU A 75 -5.71 -2.06 -14.46
N TYR A 76 -5.19 -3.28 -14.57
CA TYR A 76 -5.95 -4.42 -15.08
C TYR A 76 -7.17 -4.72 -14.20
N LEU A 77 -7.00 -4.74 -12.87
CA LEU A 77 -8.11 -4.91 -11.93
C LEU A 77 -9.12 -3.77 -12.00
N ALA A 78 -8.66 -2.52 -12.12
CA ALA A 78 -9.54 -1.36 -12.28
C ALA A 78 -10.37 -1.48 -13.58
N TRP A 79 -9.76 -1.93 -14.66
CA TRP A 79 -10.46 -2.19 -15.92
C TRP A 79 -11.53 -3.27 -15.76
N LEU A 80 -11.24 -4.40 -15.11
CA LEU A 80 -12.24 -5.45 -14.82
C LEU A 80 -13.41 -4.95 -13.98
N ILE A 81 -13.14 -4.09 -12.99
CA ILE A 81 -14.20 -3.49 -12.16
C ILE A 81 -15.09 -2.58 -13.01
N VAL A 82 -14.51 -1.74 -13.86
CA VAL A 82 -15.27 -0.84 -14.75
C VAL A 82 -16.11 -1.64 -15.74
N ASP A 83 -15.52 -2.65 -16.39
CA ASP A 83 -16.23 -3.53 -17.32
C ASP A 83 -17.42 -4.23 -16.64
N GLY A 84 -17.19 -4.83 -15.48
CA GLY A 84 -18.23 -5.49 -14.70
C GLY A 84 -19.34 -4.54 -14.24
N LEU A 85 -18.99 -3.31 -13.86
CA LEU A 85 -19.95 -2.30 -13.40
C LEU A 85 -20.81 -1.72 -14.53
N VAL A 86 -20.23 -1.55 -15.72
CA VAL A 86 -20.93 -1.04 -16.91
C VAL A 86 -21.81 -2.12 -17.54
N SER A 87 -21.43 -3.40 -17.41
CA SER A 87 -22.25 -4.51 -17.88
C SER A 87 -23.57 -4.64 -17.08
N ALA A 88 -24.70 -4.75 -17.78
CA ALA A 88 -26.03 -4.85 -17.19
C ALA A 88 -26.34 -6.17 -16.45
N GLY A 89 -25.38 -7.11 -16.42
CA GLY A 89 -25.48 -8.36 -15.66
C GLY A 89 -24.40 -8.50 -14.60
N GLY A 90 -23.22 -7.89 -14.80
CA GLY A 90 -22.09 -8.01 -13.88
C GLY A 90 -22.33 -7.26 -12.57
N ARG A 91 -22.94 -6.08 -12.62
CA ARG A 91 -23.30 -5.31 -11.43
C ARG A 91 -24.30 -6.06 -10.55
N GLU A 92 -25.38 -6.56 -11.14
CA GLU A 92 -26.45 -7.28 -10.46
C GLU A 92 -25.94 -8.60 -9.88
N ALA A 93 -25.10 -9.32 -10.64
CA ALA A 93 -24.43 -10.53 -10.16
C ALA A 93 -23.54 -10.25 -8.95
N TYR A 94 -22.72 -9.18 -9.00
CA TYR A 94 -21.89 -8.79 -7.87
C TYR A 94 -22.73 -8.38 -6.65
N LEU A 95 -23.77 -7.57 -6.82
CA LEU A 95 -24.64 -7.17 -5.70
C LEU A 95 -25.34 -8.38 -5.07
N SER A 96 -25.82 -9.33 -5.89
CA SER A 96 -26.38 -10.58 -5.40
C SER A 96 -25.38 -11.36 -4.54
N LEU A 97 -24.14 -11.50 -5.02
CA LEU A 97 -23.06 -12.13 -4.26
C LEU A 97 -22.70 -11.35 -2.99
N PHE A 98 -22.68 -10.02 -3.04
CA PHE A 98 -22.34 -9.14 -1.92
C PHE A 98 -23.33 -9.28 -0.76
N TYR A 99 -24.62 -9.41 -1.05
CA TYR A 99 -25.64 -9.59 0.00
C TYR A 99 -25.86 -11.04 0.42
N SER A 100 -25.54 -12.00 -0.46
CA SER A 100 -25.80 -13.43 -0.19
C SER A 100 -24.59 -14.17 0.39
N GLN A 101 -23.38 -13.67 0.20
CA GLN A 101 -22.15 -14.34 0.60
C GLN A 101 -21.24 -13.44 1.44
N THR A 102 -20.62 -14.02 2.47
CA THR A 102 -19.73 -13.30 3.38
C THR A 102 -18.43 -12.85 2.71
N LEU A 103 -17.88 -13.66 1.80
CA LEU A 103 -16.56 -13.41 1.22
C LEU A 103 -16.48 -12.11 0.40
N PRO A 104 -17.34 -11.86 -0.62
CA PRO A 104 -17.32 -10.61 -1.38
C PRO A 104 -17.61 -9.39 -0.50
N HIS A 105 -18.49 -9.53 0.48
CA HIS A 105 -18.81 -8.47 1.43
C HIS A 105 -17.59 -8.05 2.25
N VAL A 106 -16.92 -9.01 2.90
CA VAL A 106 -15.74 -8.76 3.74
C VAL A 106 -14.57 -8.26 2.90
N SER A 107 -14.30 -8.86 1.74
CA SER A 107 -13.18 -8.45 0.87
C SER A 107 -13.33 -7.01 0.35
N SER A 108 -14.55 -6.57 0.06
CA SER A 108 -14.78 -5.20 -0.42
C SER A 108 -14.69 -4.17 0.71
N LEU A 109 -15.14 -4.50 1.92
CA LEU A 109 -14.90 -3.67 3.10
C LEU A 109 -13.40 -3.59 3.42
N ASP A 110 -12.70 -4.72 3.35
CA ASP A 110 -11.27 -4.80 3.56
C ASP A 110 -10.49 -3.90 2.60
N LEU A 111 -10.82 -3.97 1.30
CA LEU A 111 -10.25 -3.10 0.28
C LEU A 111 -10.52 -1.61 0.57
N GLY A 112 -11.73 -1.28 0.99
CA GLY A 112 -12.12 0.09 1.38
C GLY A 112 -11.30 0.60 2.56
N LEU A 113 -11.17 -0.19 3.62
CA LEU A 113 -10.39 0.16 4.81
C LEU A 113 -8.90 0.31 4.48
N LEU A 114 -8.31 -0.65 3.75
CA LEU A 114 -6.94 -0.54 3.28
C LEU A 114 -6.72 0.67 2.37
N SER A 115 -7.73 1.11 1.61
CA SER A 115 -7.64 2.32 0.79
C SER A 115 -7.72 3.59 1.63
N LEU A 116 -8.59 3.63 2.63
CA LEU A 116 -8.74 4.77 3.52
C LEU A 116 -7.52 4.97 4.42
N PHE A 117 -7.00 3.89 5.00
CA PHE A 117 -5.92 3.96 5.98
C PHE A 117 -4.52 4.04 5.35
N VAL A 118 -4.39 4.00 4.02
CA VAL A 118 -3.08 4.13 3.35
C VAL A 118 -2.54 5.56 3.42
N VAL A 119 -3.41 6.56 3.67
CA VAL A 119 -3.08 7.98 3.69
C VAL A 119 -1.93 8.27 4.67
N ASP A 120 -1.98 7.71 5.87
CA ASP A 120 -1.00 7.98 6.92
C ASP A 120 0.38 7.34 6.64
N PRO A 121 0.50 6.03 6.32
CA PRO A 121 1.76 5.44 5.86
C PRO A 121 2.33 6.10 4.60
N LEU A 122 1.48 6.47 3.64
CA LEU A 122 1.92 7.09 2.39
C LEU A 122 2.44 8.52 2.64
N ARG A 123 1.75 9.30 3.48
CA ARG A 123 2.23 10.61 3.94
C ARG A 123 3.59 10.49 4.63
N GLU A 124 3.73 9.49 5.50
CA GLU A 124 4.98 9.26 6.23
C GLU A 124 6.14 8.92 5.27
N ASP A 125 5.94 8.04 4.28
CA ASP A 125 6.94 7.73 3.25
C ASP A 125 7.30 8.96 2.40
N MET A 126 6.30 9.79 2.06
CA MET A 126 6.54 11.05 1.34
C MET A 126 7.42 12.03 2.14
N VAL A 127 7.21 12.13 3.47
CA VAL A 127 8.02 12.99 4.34
C VAL A 127 9.46 12.45 4.44
N ARG A 128 9.63 11.14 4.61
CA ARG A 128 10.96 10.48 4.61
C ARG A 128 11.76 10.81 3.35
N ARG A 129 11.08 10.86 2.19
CA ARG A 129 11.68 11.16 0.88
C ARG A 129 11.79 12.64 0.55
N GLN A 130 11.41 13.55 1.47
CA GLN A 130 11.35 15.00 1.22
C GLN A 130 10.50 15.34 -0.02
N TRP A 131 9.45 14.55 -0.28
CA TRP A 131 8.59 14.65 -1.45
C TRP A 131 7.12 14.92 -1.07
N TYR A 132 6.86 15.27 0.20
CA TYR A 132 5.53 15.57 0.70
C TYR A 132 4.97 16.88 0.16
N SER A 133 3.72 16.83 -0.30
CA SER A 133 2.83 17.99 -0.41
C SER A 133 1.39 17.51 -0.27
N PRO A 134 0.46 18.30 0.32
CA PRO A 134 -0.93 17.90 0.46
C PRO A 134 -1.60 17.54 -0.87
N GLY A 135 -1.33 18.32 -1.92
CA GLY A 135 -1.86 18.07 -3.27
C GLY A 135 -1.38 16.76 -3.88
N ARG A 136 -0.08 16.43 -3.75
CA ARG A 136 0.44 15.13 -4.20
C ARG A 136 -0.14 13.97 -3.39
N LEU A 137 -0.24 14.12 -2.07
CA LEU A 137 -0.86 13.09 -1.22
C LEU A 137 -2.27 12.80 -1.72
N LEU A 138 -3.08 13.84 -1.89
CA LEU A 138 -4.45 13.73 -2.38
C LEU A 138 -4.51 13.05 -3.75
N ALA A 139 -3.65 13.47 -4.70
CA ALA A 139 -3.60 12.88 -6.04
C ALA A 139 -3.31 11.37 -6.01
N PHE A 140 -2.41 10.92 -5.13
CA PHE A 140 -2.06 9.51 -5.01
C PHE A 140 -3.05 8.68 -4.21
N VAL A 141 -3.91 9.27 -3.37
CA VAL A 141 -4.93 8.50 -2.61
C VAL A 141 -6.32 8.60 -3.22
N ALA A 142 -6.55 9.52 -4.16
CA ALA A 142 -7.84 9.74 -4.81
C ALA A 142 -8.36 8.50 -5.57
N LEU A 143 -7.46 7.72 -6.16
CA LEU A 143 -7.80 6.45 -6.81
C LEU A 143 -7.32 5.28 -5.95
N PRO A 144 -8.25 4.55 -5.28
CA PRO A 144 -7.92 3.35 -4.53
C PRO A 144 -7.06 2.37 -5.34
N VAL A 145 -6.03 1.84 -4.71
CA VAL A 145 -5.04 0.89 -5.26
C VAL A 145 -4.14 1.50 -6.34
N VAL A 146 -4.72 2.06 -7.40
CA VAL A 146 -4.00 2.59 -8.56
C VAL A 146 -3.09 3.74 -8.16
N GLY A 147 -3.61 4.72 -7.42
CA GLY A 147 -2.85 5.89 -6.98
C GLY A 147 -1.69 5.52 -6.05
N PRO A 148 -1.88 4.69 -5.01
CA PRO A 148 -0.77 4.24 -4.17
C PRO A 148 0.26 3.38 -4.91
N CYS A 149 -0.14 2.55 -5.88
CA CYS A 149 0.80 1.83 -6.75
C CYS A 149 1.61 2.79 -7.64
N LEU A 150 0.95 3.81 -8.23
CA LEU A 150 1.61 4.84 -9.01
C LEU A 150 2.61 5.64 -8.15
N TYR A 151 2.25 5.92 -6.90
CA TYR A 151 3.17 6.52 -5.93
C TYR A 151 4.44 5.68 -5.75
N LEU A 152 4.32 4.37 -5.54
CA LEU A 152 5.50 3.49 -5.40
C LEU A 152 6.39 3.49 -6.64
N LEU A 153 5.78 3.58 -7.82
CA LEU A 153 6.52 3.66 -9.09
C LEU A 153 7.27 5.00 -9.22
N LEU A 154 6.64 6.12 -8.84
CA LEU A 154 7.18 7.47 -9.02
C LEU A 154 8.02 7.99 -7.84
N ARG A 155 7.93 7.39 -6.66
CA ARG A 155 8.60 7.92 -5.45
C ARG A 155 10.12 8.02 -5.65
N PRO A 156 10.76 9.13 -5.24
CA PRO A 156 12.22 9.27 -5.24
C PRO A 156 12.89 8.21 -4.36
N THR A 157 14.13 7.85 -4.65
CA THR A 157 14.92 6.97 -3.76
C THR A 157 15.19 7.64 -2.41
N LEU A 158 15.40 6.84 -1.37
CA LEU A 158 15.74 7.38 -0.05
C LEU A 158 17.14 8.02 -0.09
N LYS A 159 17.27 9.24 0.46
CA LYS A 159 18.56 9.92 0.59
C LYS A 159 19.41 9.18 1.62
N GLY A 160 20.28 8.30 1.13
CA GLY A 160 21.11 7.38 1.91
C GLY A 160 21.78 6.34 1.01
N GLU A 161 21.17 6.01 -0.14
CA GLU A 161 21.76 5.10 -1.14
C GLU A 161 22.52 5.84 -2.26
N ALA A 162 22.18 7.10 -2.55
CA ALA A 162 22.81 7.88 -3.64
C ALA A 162 24.25 8.37 -3.36
N GLY A 163 24.79 8.11 -2.16
CA GLY A 163 26.16 8.48 -1.76
C GLY A 163 27.15 7.32 -1.76
N ALA A 164 26.73 6.11 -2.17
CA ALA A 164 27.55 4.90 -2.14
C ALA A 164 28.02 4.43 -3.53
N GLU A 165 27.72 5.19 -4.58
CA GLU A 165 28.15 4.91 -5.97
C GLU A 165 28.98 6.07 -6.56
N GLY A 166 29.86 6.67 -5.75
CA GLY A 166 30.83 7.68 -6.18
C GLY A 166 32.25 7.25 -5.90
#